data_AF-A0A1G4VWX0-F1
#
_entry.id   AF-A0A1G4VWX0-F1
#
_cell.length_a   1.000
_cell.length_b   1.000
_cell.length_c   1.000
_cell.angle_alpha   90.00
_cell.angle_beta   90.00
_cell.angle_gamma   90.00
#
_symmetry.space_group_name_H-M   'P 1'
#
loop_
_entity.id
_entity.type
_entity.pdbx_description
1 polymer ?
#
loop_
_entity_poly.entity_id
_entity_poly.type
_entity_poly.pdbx_seq_one_letter_code
_entity_poly.pdbx_strand_id
1 'polypeptide(L)'
;MKTVHYKFYVLILFFFLQHLSLLAQEKMYYLTVTTTYRNFEYKEGKYEDWLALEKEYLDKVIKKNEFIVGYNVLNHYYTANNGEIVFVNVYESWDAIEKAREKNQELAKQVWPDEKARKAVYEKRSKYYKPRHSDEIYVTYGDRKRMAKAPDKPMVYYVRKSIFDTPKDGTDKEFDDLNKQLFDNLTMKNDVVKAYYAYNHAWGSNNMEFVEVFVVESLADIENVGKKDEELFKAKWKDEKGREEFNKKMNKYFTGQHGDYIYQSVPELYKQVVPK
;
A
#
# COMPACT_ATOMS: atom_id res chain seq x y z
N MET A 1 -42.63 48.25 14.76
CA MET A 1 -41.42 48.19 13.93
C MET A 1 -40.47 47.13 14.49
N LYS A 2 -40.37 45.96 13.86
CA LYS A 2 -39.45 44.87 14.25
C LYS A 2 -39.05 44.09 12.99
N THR A 3 -37.99 44.50 12.31
CA THR A 3 -37.50 43.80 11.11
C THR A 3 -36.00 44.00 10.91
N VAL A 4 -35.17 43.81 11.93
CA VAL A 4 -33.70 43.80 11.72
C VAL A 4 -33.02 42.81 12.66
N HIS A 5 -33.28 41.50 12.55
CA HIS A 5 -32.37 40.52 13.17
C HIS A 5 -32.16 39.24 12.36
N TYR A 6 -33.09 38.82 11.48
CA TYR A 6 -32.94 37.55 10.75
C TYR A 6 -31.81 37.52 9.70
N LYS A 7 -31.51 38.64 9.03
CA LYS A 7 -30.45 38.67 8.00
C LYS A 7 -29.04 38.51 8.57
N PHE A 8 -28.82 38.90 9.84
CA PHE A 8 -27.52 38.81 10.49
C PHE A 8 -27.20 37.37 10.93
N TYR A 9 -28.22 36.62 11.39
CA TYR A 9 -28.05 35.21 11.75
C TYR A 9 -27.82 34.30 10.54
N VAL A 10 -28.43 34.60 9.39
CA VAL A 10 -28.20 33.83 8.13
C VAL A 10 -26.77 34.02 7.62
N LEU A 11 -26.20 35.22 7.77
CA LEU A 11 -24.81 35.51 7.38
C LEU A 11 -23.79 34.81 8.31
N ILE A 12 -24.07 34.73 9.61
CA ILE A 12 -23.23 33.99 10.57
C ILE A 12 -23.29 32.48 10.30
N LEU A 13 -24.48 31.92 9.98
CA LEU A 13 -24.60 30.50 9.61
C LEU A 13 -23.82 30.17 8.32
N PHE A 14 -23.79 31.09 7.35
CA PHE A 14 -23.03 30.91 6.12
C PHE A 14 -21.50 30.93 6.36
N PHE A 15 -21.02 31.77 7.29
CA PHE A 15 -19.61 31.80 7.68
C PHE A 15 -19.17 30.55 8.47
N PHE A 16 -20.04 29.95 9.28
CA PHE A 16 -19.73 28.69 9.97
C PHE A 16 -19.71 27.48 9.02
N LEU A 17 -20.44 27.51 7.91
CA LEU A 17 -20.42 26.44 6.89
C LEU A 17 -19.18 26.51 5.97
N GLN A 18 -18.46 27.64 5.93
CA GLN A 18 -17.27 27.81 5.10
C GLN A 18 -15.96 27.37 5.78
N HIS A 19 -15.99 27.01 7.06
CA HIS A 19 -14.82 26.50 7.78
C HIS A 19 -14.68 24.97 7.79
N LEU A 20 -15.55 24.25 7.08
CA LEU A 20 -15.20 22.92 6.58
C LEU A 20 -14.26 23.10 5.38
N SER A 21 -13.08 23.67 5.63
CA SER A 21 -11.92 23.33 4.83
C SER A 21 -11.76 21.83 5.00
N LEU A 22 -12.28 21.07 4.05
CA LEU A 22 -11.73 19.78 3.68
C LEU A 22 -10.23 20.04 3.50
N LEU A 23 -9.44 19.88 4.57
CA LEU A 23 -8.07 19.43 4.39
C LEU A 23 -8.25 18.19 3.53
N ALA A 24 -7.87 18.30 2.27
CA ALA A 24 -8.05 17.25 1.29
C ALA A 24 -7.18 16.08 1.73
N GLN A 25 -7.70 15.27 2.67
CA GLN A 25 -7.10 14.02 3.04
C GLN A 25 -7.14 13.19 1.77
N GLU A 26 -5.97 12.74 1.34
CA GLU A 26 -5.85 11.81 0.22
C GLU A 26 -6.88 10.69 0.39
N LYS A 27 -7.62 10.37 -0.70
CA LYS A 27 -8.64 9.33 -0.68
C LYS A 27 -8.08 8.06 -0.05
N MET A 28 -8.75 7.55 0.98
CA MET A 28 -8.38 6.31 1.65
C MET A 28 -8.64 5.11 0.73
N TYR A 29 -7.74 4.12 0.76
CA TYR A 29 -7.91 2.85 0.06
C TYR A 29 -7.69 1.68 1.01
N TYR A 30 -8.33 0.57 0.70
CA TYR A 30 -8.14 -0.72 1.36
C TYR A 30 -7.29 -1.62 0.47
N LEU A 31 -6.49 -2.48 1.09
CA LEU A 31 -5.67 -3.44 0.37
C LEU A 31 -5.90 -4.82 0.96
N THR A 32 -6.13 -5.82 0.11
CA THR A 32 -5.97 -7.22 0.52
C THR A 32 -4.58 -7.67 0.09
N VAL A 33 -3.82 -8.21 1.03
CA VAL A 33 -2.49 -8.74 0.82
C VAL A 33 -2.53 -10.23 1.14
N THR A 34 -2.46 -11.06 0.10
CA THR A 34 -2.41 -12.52 0.24
C THR A 34 -0.99 -12.99 -0.03
N THR A 35 -0.36 -13.54 0.99
CA THR A 35 0.96 -14.18 0.87
C THR A 35 0.76 -15.67 0.66
N THR A 36 1.21 -16.17 -0.48
CA THR A 36 1.26 -17.60 -0.81
C THR A 36 2.70 -18.02 -1.08
N TYR A 37 2.90 -19.29 -1.43
CA TYR A 37 4.22 -19.88 -1.59
C TYR A 37 4.28 -20.72 -2.86
N ARG A 38 5.34 -20.53 -3.63
CA ARG A 38 5.66 -21.32 -4.81
C ARG A 38 5.80 -22.79 -4.44
N ASN A 39 5.23 -23.64 -5.28
CA ASN A 39 5.34 -25.08 -5.13
C ASN A 39 6.59 -25.62 -5.82
N PHE A 40 7.71 -25.66 -5.12
CA PHE A 40 8.97 -26.21 -5.66
C PHE A 40 8.94 -27.73 -5.92
N GLU A 41 7.89 -28.45 -5.51
CA GLU A 41 7.68 -29.86 -5.86
C GLU A 41 7.09 -30.04 -7.26
N TYR A 42 6.47 -29.00 -7.84
CA TYR A 42 5.95 -29.06 -9.20
C TYR A 42 7.09 -28.88 -10.21
N LYS A 43 7.82 -29.96 -10.50
CA LYS A 43 9.06 -29.95 -11.29
C LYS A 43 8.86 -29.60 -12.76
N GLU A 44 7.67 -29.85 -13.30
CA GLU A 44 7.32 -29.50 -14.68
C GLU A 44 6.89 -28.04 -14.84
N GLY A 45 6.66 -27.32 -13.73
CA GLY A 45 6.22 -25.93 -13.75
C GLY A 45 7.31 -25.00 -14.25
N LYS A 46 7.01 -24.23 -15.29
CA LYS A 46 7.91 -23.21 -15.83
C LYS A 46 7.46 -21.81 -15.43
N TYR A 47 8.41 -20.90 -15.29
CA TYR A 47 8.10 -19.51 -14.93
C TYR A 47 7.24 -18.83 -15.99
N GLU A 48 7.50 -19.10 -17.27
CA GLU A 48 6.79 -18.52 -18.41
C GLU A 48 5.33 -19.01 -18.44
N ASP A 49 5.10 -20.28 -18.12
CA ASP A 49 3.75 -20.85 -18.03
C ASP A 49 2.98 -20.27 -16.84
N TRP A 50 3.63 -20.10 -15.69
CA TRP A 50 3.07 -19.40 -14.53
C TRP A 50 2.69 -17.96 -14.90
N LEU A 51 3.62 -17.22 -15.49
CA LEU A 51 3.42 -15.83 -15.87
C LEU A 51 2.27 -15.69 -16.88
N ALA A 52 2.20 -16.58 -17.86
CA ALA A 52 1.12 -16.58 -18.85
C ALA A 52 -0.26 -16.81 -18.19
N LEU A 53 -0.36 -17.74 -17.23
CA LEU A 53 -1.61 -18.01 -16.51
C LEU A 53 -2.04 -16.81 -15.65
N GLU A 54 -1.11 -16.23 -14.89
CA GLU A 54 -1.42 -15.06 -14.05
C GLU A 54 -1.74 -13.83 -14.90
N LYS A 55 -1.06 -13.64 -16.03
CA LYS A 55 -1.33 -12.54 -16.95
C LYS A 55 -2.67 -12.70 -17.64
N GLU A 56 -3.05 -13.90 -18.05
CA GLU A 56 -4.38 -14.17 -18.60
C GLU A 56 -5.47 -13.82 -17.58
N TYR A 57 -5.31 -14.25 -16.33
CA TYR A 57 -6.24 -13.92 -15.25
C TYR A 57 -6.27 -12.41 -14.96
N LEU A 58 -5.11 -11.75 -14.93
CA LEU A 58 -5.03 -10.30 -14.76
C LEU A 58 -5.78 -9.56 -15.87
N ASP A 59 -5.50 -9.88 -17.13
CA ASP A 59 -6.03 -9.15 -18.28
C ASP A 59 -7.54 -9.38 -18.47
N LYS A 60 -8.00 -10.61 -18.24
CA LYS A 60 -9.39 -11.00 -18.49
C LYS A 60 -10.31 -10.82 -17.28
N VAL A 61 -9.78 -10.87 -16.06
CA VAL A 61 -10.56 -10.79 -14.82
C VAL A 61 -10.23 -9.51 -14.05
N ILE A 62 -9.01 -9.38 -13.52
CA ILE A 62 -8.67 -8.29 -12.58
C ILE A 62 -8.73 -6.89 -13.23
N LYS A 63 -8.24 -6.73 -14.47
CA LYS A 63 -8.31 -5.44 -15.19
C LYS A 63 -9.74 -5.09 -15.60
N LYS A 64 -10.60 -6.07 -15.79
CA LYS A 64 -12.03 -5.89 -16.13
C LYS A 64 -12.92 -5.68 -14.91
N ASN A 65 -12.43 -5.96 -13.72
CA ASN A 65 -13.12 -5.70 -12.47
C ASN A 65 -12.94 -4.24 -12.04
N GLU A 66 -14.03 -3.50 -12.01
CA GLU A 66 -14.07 -2.08 -11.64
C GLU A 66 -13.82 -1.82 -10.15
N PHE A 67 -14.01 -2.81 -9.27
CA PHE A 67 -13.83 -2.69 -7.83
C PHE A 67 -12.36 -2.85 -7.40
N ILE A 68 -11.54 -3.51 -8.23
CA ILE A 68 -10.09 -3.62 -8.01
C ILE A 68 -9.40 -2.46 -8.70
N VAL A 69 -9.08 -1.38 -7.99
CA VAL A 69 -8.49 -0.17 -8.59
C VAL A 69 -6.98 -0.27 -8.76
N GLY A 70 -6.31 -1.19 -8.07
CA GLY A 70 -4.88 -1.45 -8.22
C GLY A 70 -4.57 -2.91 -7.99
N TYR A 71 -3.49 -3.39 -8.61
CA TYR A 71 -3.03 -4.77 -8.50
C TYR A 71 -1.51 -4.83 -8.65
N ASN A 72 -0.87 -5.66 -7.84
CA ASN A 72 0.55 -5.92 -7.95
C ASN A 72 0.88 -7.34 -7.47
N VAL A 73 1.88 -7.95 -8.09
CA VAL A 73 2.43 -9.25 -7.66
C VAL A 73 3.90 -9.05 -7.32
N LEU A 74 4.25 -9.45 -6.10
CA LEU A 74 5.60 -9.35 -5.59
C LEU A 74 6.14 -10.75 -5.33
N ASN A 75 7.32 -11.05 -5.84
CA ASN A 75 8.07 -12.26 -5.49
C ASN A 75 9.07 -11.94 -4.38
N HIS A 76 9.42 -12.96 -3.59
CA HIS A 76 10.57 -12.91 -2.70
C HIS A 76 11.81 -12.31 -3.40
N TYR A 77 12.51 -11.40 -2.71
CA TYR A 77 13.87 -11.00 -3.07
C TYR A 77 14.84 -11.22 -1.90
N TYR A 78 14.53 -10.65 -0.73
CA TYR A 78 15.15 -10.96 0.56
C TYR A 78 14.07 -10.97 1.65
N THR A 79 13.48 -12.15 1.86
CA THR A 79 12.52 -12.44 2.96
C THR A 79 12.90 -13.76 3.63
N ALA A 80 12.20 -14.13 4.70
CA ALA A 80 12.47 -15.38 5.42
C ALA A 80 12.19 -16.66 4.59
N ASN A 81 11.40 -16.56 3.51
CA ASN A 81 11.02 -17.72 2.69
C ASN A 81 11.18 -17.44 1.20
N ASN A 82 12.05 -18.20 0.52
CA ASN A 82 12.34 -18.02 -0.89
C ASN A 82 11.20 -18.39 -1.86
N GLY A 83 10.16 -19.07 -1.36
CA GLY A 83 8.97 -19.39 -2.13
C GLY A 83 7.90 -18.31 -2.08
N GLU A 84 8.07 -17.27 -1.27
CA GLU A 84 7.02 -16.28 -1.01
C GLU A 84 6.60 -15.52 -2.28
N ILE A 85 5.29 -15.43 -2.48
CA ILE A 85 4.63 -14.64 -3.53
C ILE A 85 3.50 -13.86 -2.86
N VAL A 86 3.47 -12.56 -3.04
CA VAL A 86 2.49 -11.65 -2.44
C VAL A 86 1.59 -11.08 -3.53
N PHE A 87 0.30 -11.32 -3.41
CA PHE A 87 -0.74 -10.72 -4.23
C PHE A 87 -1.33 -9.53 -3.51
N VAL A 88 -1.25 -8.34 -4.11
CA VAL A 88 -1.79 -7.11 -3.57
C VAL A 88 -2.92 -6.64 -4.46
N ASN A 89 -4.13 -6.53 -3.92
CA ASN A 89 -5.25 -5.86 -4.58
C ASN A 89 -5.62 -4.60 -3.79
N VAL A 90 -5.97 -3.53 -4.50
CA VAL A 90 -6.34 -2.23 -3.92
C VAL A 90 -7.79 -1.92 -4.25
N TYR A 91 -8.53 -1.40 -3.28
CA TYR A 91 -9.97 -1.15 -3.33
C TYR A 91 -10.31 0.25 -2.78
N GLU A 92 -11.39 0.84 -3.28
CA GLU A 92 -11.84 2.16 -2.81
C GLU A 92 -12.58 2.11 -1.46
N SER A 93 -13.04 0.94 -1.04
CA SER A 93 -13.78 0.73 0.20
C SER A 93 -13.71 -0.73 0.65
N TRP A 94 -14.11 -0.99 1.89
CA TRP A 94 -14.28 -2.36 2.40
C TRP A 94 -15.34 -3.14 1.61
N ASP A 95 -16.49 -2.52 1.31
CA ASP A 95 -17.58 -3.11 0.52
C ASP A 95 -17.14 -3.50 -0.90
N ALA A 96 -16.19 -2.76 -1.48
CA ALA A 96 -15.61 -3.09 -2.78
C ALA A 96 -14.82 -4.42 -2.77
N ILE A 97 -14.33 -4.88 -1.61
CA ILE A 97 -13.61 -6.18 -1.50
C ILE A 97 -14.56 -7.34 -1.85
N GLU A 98 -15.75 -7.36 -1.25
CA GLU A 98 -16.72 -8.43 -1.52
C GLU A 98 -17.31 -8.33 -2.92
N LYS A 99 -17.66 -7.12 -3.37
CA LYS A 99 -18.12 -6.89 -4.74
C LYS A 99 -17.07 -7.32 -5.77
N ALA A 100 -15.79 -7.07 -5.50
CA ALA A 100 -14.72 -7.52 -6.37
C ALA A 100 -14.66 -9.05 -6.44
N ARG A 101 -14.85 -9.76 -5.32
CA ARG A 101 -14.88 -11.22 -5.30
C ARG A 101 -16.02 -11.77 -6.14
N GLU A 102 -17.24 -11.24 -5.99
CA GLU A 102 -18.39 -11.64 -6.80
C GLU A 102 -18.14 -11.36 -8.28
N LYS A 103 -17.64 -10.17 -8.60
CA LYS A 103 -17.33 -9.78 -9.99
C LYS A 103 -16.23 -10.64 -10.60
N ASN A 104 -15.21 -11.03 -9.85
CA ASN A 104 -14.18 -11.97 -10.30
C ASN A 104 -14.80 -13.33 -10.70
N GLN A 105 -15.77 -13.84 -9.94
CA GLN A 105 -16.45 -15.08 -10.28
C GLN A 105 -17.31 -14.95 -11.54
N GLU A 106 -18.05 -13.85 -11.68
CA GLU A 106 -18.83 -13.54 -12.87
C GLU A 106 -17.94 -13.48 -14.12
N LEU A 107 -16.86 -12.69 -14.07
CA LEU A 107 -15.90 -12.55 -15.17
C LEU A 107 -15.22 -13.86 -15.50
N ALA A 108 -14.81 -14.65 -14.50
CA ALA A 108 -14.22 -15.97 -14.75
C ALA A 108 -15.20 -16.93 -15.46
N LYS A 109 -16.50 -16.88 -15.12
CA LYS A 109 -17.54 -17.64 -15.82
C LYS A 109 -17.75 -17.12 -17.25
N GLN A 110 -17.58 -15.83 -17.51
CA GLN A 110 -17.66 -15.29 -18.87
C GLN A 110 -16.47 -15.70 -19.73
N VAL A 111 -15.26 -15.67 -19.15
CA VAL A 111 -14.02 -16.00 -19.85
C VAL A 111 -13.90 -17.51 -20.11
N TRP A 112 -14.24 -18.32 -19.12
CA TRP A 112 -14.26 -19.77 -19.21
C TRP A 112 -15.67 -20.28 -18.89
N PRO A 113 -16.61 -20.26 -19.84
CA PRO A 113 -18.02 -20.60 -19.60
C PRO A 113 -18.23 -22.07 -19.25
N ASP A 114 -17.51 -22.97 -19.93
CA ASP A 114 -17.53 -24.39 -19.60
C ASP A 114 -16.91 -24.63 -18.21
N GLU A 115 -17.68 -25.26 -17.32
CA GLU A 115 -17.29 -25.48 -15.94
C GLU A 115 -16.08 -26.40 -15.81
N LYS A 116 -16.00 -27.44 -16.65
CA LYS A 116 -14.90 -28.41 -16.62
C LYS A 116 -13.59 -27.76 -17.09
N ALA A 117 -13.63 -26.98 -18.16
CA ALA A 117 -12.49 -26.20 -18.66
C ALA A 117 -12.04 -25.15 -17.63
N ARG A 118 -12.98 -24.41 -17.03
CA ARG A 118 -12.68 -23.44 -15.98
C ARG A 118 -12.02 -24.09 -14.76
N LYS A 119 -12.53 -25.24 -14.32
CA LYS A 119 -11.91 -26.02 -13.24
C LYS A 119 -10.49 -26.45 -13.60
N ALA A 120 -10.27 -26.93 -14.82
CA ALA A 120 -8.94 -27.32 -15.30
C ALA A 120 -7.95 -26.14 -15.34
N VAL A 121 -8.40 -24.92 -15.66
CA VAL A 121 -7.58 -23.70 -15.55
C VAL A 121 -7.15 -23.45 -14.11
N TYR A 122 -8.09 -23.50 -13.16
CA TYR A 122 -7.77 -23.30 -11.74
C TYR A 122 -6.89 -24.41 -11.16
N GLU A 123 -7.11 -25.66 -11.55
CA GLU A 123 -6.24 -26.79 -11.17
C GLU A 123 -4.83 -26.65 -11.76
N LYS A 124 -4.71 -26.18 -13.01
CA LYS A 124 -3.40 -25.90 -13.61
C LYS A 124 -2.70 -24.76 -12.87
N ARG A 125 -3.42 -23.70 -12.54
CA ARG A 125 -2.91 -22.54 -11.79
C ARG A 125 -2.48 -22.94 -10.37
N SER A 126 -3.30 -23.73 -9.66
CA SER A 126 -3.03 -24.10 -8.26
C SER A 126 -1.77 -24.95 -8.09
N LYS A 127 -1.36 -25.74 -9.10
CA LYS A 127 -0.11 -26.52 -9.06
C LYS A 127 1.15 -25.68 -8.79
N TYR A 128 1.14 -24.40 -9.17
CA TYR A 128 2.25 -23.48 -8.92
C TYR A 128 2.38 -23.02 -7.47
N TYR A 129 1.38 -23.31 -6.63
CA TYR A 129 1.31 -22.83 -5.25
C TYR A 129 1.17 -23.97 -4.25
N LYS A 130 1.75 -23.79 -3.06
CA LYS A 130 1.45 -24.65 -1.92
C LYS A 130 0.03 -24.35 -1.42
N PRO A 131 -0.68 -25.35 -0.86
CA PRO A 131 -2.03 -25.16 -0.31
C PRO A 131 -1.98 -24.48 1.07
N ARG A 132 -1.20 -23.39 1.19
CA ARG A 132 -1.10 -22.56 2.39
C ARG A 132 -0.92 -21.11 1.97
N HIS A 133 -1.57 -20.21 2.70
CA HIS A 133 -1.46 -18.77 2.52
C HIS A 133 -1.78 -18.07 3.84
N SER A 134 -1.45 -16.78 3.90
CA SER A 134 -1.94 -15.85 4.92
C SER A 134 -2.58 -14.66 4.22
N ASP A 135 -3.61 -14.11 4.83
CA ASP A 135 -4.30 -12.92 4.34
C ASP A 135 -4.17 -11.80 5.37
N GLU A 136 -4.04 -10.58 4.86
CA GLU A 136 -4.02 -9.36 5.65
C GLU A 136 -4.87 -8.31 4.92
N ILE A 137 -5.58 -7.47 5.67
CA ILE A 137 -6.27 -6.30 5.11
C ILE A 137 -5.68 -5.04 5.72
N TYR A 138 -5.15 -4.19 4.85
CA TYR A 138 -4.56 -2.93 5.21
C TYR A 138 -5.44 -1.76 4.77
N VAL A 139 -5.26 -0.61 5.42
CA VAL A 139 -5.83 0.67 5.02
C VAL A 139 -4.72 1.70 4.90
N THR A 140 -4.79 2.54 3.86
CA THR A 140 -3.81 3.62 3.66
C THR A 140 -3.80 4.58 4.83
N TYR A 141 -2.61 4.96 5.26
CA TYR A 141 -2.37 5.96 6.29
C TYR A 141 -1.53 7.11 5.73
N GLY A 142 -1.93 8.35 6.05
CA GLY A 142 -1.21 9.55 5.64
C GLY A 142 -1.16 9.81 4.13
N ASP A 143 -0.25 10.71 3.75
CA ASP A 143 0.05 11.06 2.36
C ASP A 143 0.90 9.98 1.69
N ARG A 144 0.91 9.94 0.35
CA ARG A 144 1.65 8.93 -0.43
C ARG A 144 2.37 9.54 -1.62
N LYS A 145 3.51 8.94 -1.97
CA LYS A 145 4.22 9.25 -3.21
C LYS A 145 3.87 8.19 -4.24
N ARG A 146 3.10 8.57 -5.26
CA ARG A 146 2.61 7.61 -6.27
C ARG A 146 3.68 7.34 -7.33
N MET A 147 3.69 6.12 -7.87
CA MET A 147 4.42 5.82 -9.08
C MET A 147 3.95 6.75 -10.21
N ALA A 148 4.89 7.42 -10.89
CA ALA A 148 4.57 8.34 -11.98
C ALA A 148 3.92 7.63 -13.19
N LYS A 149 4.35 6.40 -13.46
CA LYS A 149 3.80 5.52 -14.50
C LYS A 149 3.90 4.06 -14.04
N ALA A 150 3.15 3.18 -14.68
CA ALA A 150 3.35 1.74 -14.52
C ALA A 150 4.82 1.38 -14.86
N PRO A 151 5.47 0.54 -14.02
CA PRO A 151 6.85 0.14 -14.26
C PRO A 151 6.95 -0.76 -15.50
N ASP A 152 7.99 -0.55 -16.30
CA ASP A 152 8.35 -1.37 -17.46
C ASP A 152 9.42 -2.43 -17.12
N LYS A 153 10.03 -2.33 -15.94
CA LYS A 153 11.03 -3.25 -15.39
C LYS A 153 10.70 -3.61 -13.94
N PRO A 154 11.19 -4.75 -13.41
CA PRO A 154 10.99 -5.09 -12.00
C PRO A 154 11.49 -3.98 -11.07
N MET A 155 10.68 -3.63 -10.07
CA MET A 155 11.02 -2.66 -9.04
C MET A 155 11.21 -3.38 -7.71
N VAL A 156 12.03 -2.81 -6.83
CA VAL A 156 12.27 -3.33 -5.49
C VAL A 156 11.30 -2.65 -4.51
N TYR A 157 10.58 -3.47 -3.75
CA TYR A 157 9.63 -3.06 -2.72
C TYR A 157 10.25 -3.40 -1.37
N TYR A 158 10.72 -2.37 -0.67
CA TYR A 158 11.16 -2.47 0.71
C TYR A 158 9.98 -2.19 1.63
N VAL A 159 9.52 -3.22 2.34
CA VAL A 159 8.43 -3.16 3.30
C VAL A 159 9.03 -3.19 4.70
N ARG A 160 8.88 -2.08 5.43
CA ARG A 160 9.20 -2.00 6.85
C ARG A 160 7.92 -2.09 7.66
N LYS A 161 7.91 -2.95 8.66
CA LYS A 161 6.81 -3.09 9.62
C LYS A 161 7.30 -2.67 10.99
N SER A 162 6.99 -1.45 11.40
CA SER A 162 7.37 -0.90 12.71
C SER A 162 6.25 -1.15 13.72
N ILE A 163 6.59 -1.33 15.00
CA ILE A 163 5.58 -1.52 16.05
C ILE A 163 5.35 -0.20 16.80
N PHE A 164 4.11 0.30 16.73
CA PHE A 164 3.69 1.47 17.50
C PHE A 164 3.86 1.24 19.00
N ASP A 165 4.21 2.30 19.71
CA ASP A 165 4.11 2.40 21.17
C ASP A 165 2.89 3.27 21.53
N THR A 166 2.48 3.24 22.80
CA THR A 166 1.36 4.04 23.35
C THR A 166 1.89 5.06 24.37
N PRO A 167 2.59 6.11 23.91
CA PRO A 167 3.15 7.12 24.81
C PRO A 167 2.03 7.82 25.59
N LYS A 168 2.19 7.92 26.91
CA LYS A 168 1.17 8.53 27.81
C LYS A 168 0.88 10.00 27.49
N ASP A 169 1.85 10.70 26.92
CA ASP A 169 1.80 12.12 26.55
C ASP A 169 1.75 12.34 25.03
N GLY A 170 1.49 11.30 24.24
CA GLY A 170 1.32 11.40 22.78
C GLY A 170 -0.14 11.57 22.39
N THR A 171 -0.36 12.17 21.22
CA THR A 171 -1.67 12.21 20.57
C THR A 171 -1.54 11.77 19.10
N ASP A 172 -2.63 11.25 18.53
CA ASP A 172 -2.70 10.91 17.09
C ASP A 172 -2.38 12.13 16.23
N LYS A 173 -2.89 13.31 16.61
CA LYS A 173 -2.61 14.56 15.91
C LYS A 173 -1.11 14.91 15.91
N GLU A 174 -0.44 14.77 17.04
CA GLU A 174 1.00 15.02 17.10
C GLU A 174 1.77 14.04 16.21
N PHE A 175 1.39 12.76 16.19
CA PHE A 175 1.98 11.78 15.28
C PHE A 175 1.71 12.12 13.81
N ASP A 176 0.46 12.43 13.44
CA ASP A 176 0.08 12.85 12.08
C ASP A 176 0.92 14.06 11.62
N ASP A 177 1.06 15.08 12.48
CA ASP A 177 1.82 16.29 12.17
C ASP A 177 3.34 16.02 12.04
N LEU A 178 3.90 15.11 12.84
CA LEU A 178 5.31 14.69 12.73
C LEU A 178 5.55 13.83 11.48
N ASN A 179 4.69 12.85 11.23
CA ASN A 179 4.76 11.98 10.06
C ASN A 179 4.63 12.80 8.77
N LYS A 180 3.70 13.77 8.74
CA LYS A 180 3.57 14.70 7.60
C LYS A 180 4.83 15.52 7.37
N GLN A 181 5.50 15.99 8.44
CA GLN A 181 6.77 16.70 8.30
C GLN A 181 7.86 15.84 7.67
N LEU A 182 7.98 14.56 8.07
CA LEU A 182 8.90 13.63 7.42
C LEU A 182 8.53 13.42 5.96
N PHE A 183 7.26 13.15 5.67
CA PHE A 183 6.80 12.92 4.31
C PHE A 183 7.09 14.12 3.39
N ASP A 184 6.69 15.33 3.78
CA ASP A 184 6.82 16.54 2.98
C ASP A 184 8.29 16.98 2.78
N ASN A 185 9.15 16.74 3.78
CA ASN A 185 10.53 17.24 3.76
C ASN A 185 11.57 16.21 3.35
N LEU A 186 11.31 14.92 3.54
CA LEU A 186 12.20 13.81 3.18
C LEU A 186 11.60 13.02 2.02
N THR A 187 10.57 12.21 2.27
CA THR A 187 10.04 11.22 1.32
C THR A 187 9.68 11.82 -0.05
N MET A 188 8.98 12.95 -0.07
CA MET A 188 8.61 13.61 -1.32
C MET A 188 9.82 14.14 -2.09
N LYS A 189 10.83 14.66 -1.37
CA LYS A 189 12.04 15.26 -1.94
C LYS A 189 13.15 14.24 -2.25
N ASN A 190 13.03 13.03 -1.72
CA ASN A 190 13.96 11.93 -1.97
C ASN A 190 13.69 11.35 -3.36
N ASP A 191 14.58 11.65 -4.32
CA ASP A 191 14.48 11.24 -5.72
C ASP A 191 14.82 9.76 -5.96
N VAL A 192 15.44 9.11 -4.98
CA VAL A 192 15.68 7.66 -4.99
C VAL A 192 14.35 6.90 -4.79
N VAL A 193 13.47 7.41 -3.92
CA VAL A 193 12.14 6.84 -3.67
C VAL A 193 11.20 7.14 -4.83
N LYS A 194 10.85 6.10 -5.62
CA LYS A 194 9.96 6.22 -6.78
C LYS A 194 8.49 6.18 -6.41
N ALA A 195 8.17 5.47 -5.33
CA ALA A 195 6.89 5.56 -4.65
C ALA A 195 7.02 5.24 -3.17
N TYR A 196 6.09 5.76 -2.37
CA TYR A 196 5.98 5.52 -0.94
C TYR A 196 4.51 5.38 -0.57
N TYR A 197 4.22 4.38 0.26
CA TYR A 197 2.90 4.16 0.82
C TYR A 197 3.03 3.75 2.28
N ALA A 198 2.16 4.26 3.14
CA ALA A 198 2.04 3.84 4.51
C ALA A 198 0.66 3.23 4.78
N TYR A 199 0.59 2.27 5.68
CA TYR A 199 -0.62 1.52 6.00
C TYR A 199 -0.71 1.16 7.48
N ASN A 200 -1.95 1.00 7.95
CA ASN A 200 -2.30 0.33 9.20
C ASN A 200 -3.13 -0.92 8.89
N HIS A 201 -3.17 -1.87 9.82
CA HIS A 201 -4.11 -2.98 9.70
C HIS A 201 -5.56 -2.50 9.83
N ALA A 202 -6.39 -2.88 8.86
CA ALA A 202 -7.84 -2.91 9.00
C ALA A 202 -8.31 -4.27 9.53
N TRP A 203 -7.60 -5.35 9.17
CA TRP A 203 -7.78 -6.68 9.73
C TRP A 203 -6.46 -7.44 9.59
N GLY A 204 -6.06 -8.20 10.61
CA GLY A 204 -4.78 -8.88 10.54
C GLY A 204 -4.19 -9.42 11.82
N SER A 205 -2.93 -9.80 11.72
CA SER A 205 -2.17 -10.46 12.80
C SER A 205 -1.73 -9.52 13.93
N ASN A 206 -1.53 -8.23 13.65
CA ASN A 206 -1.09 -7.25 14.65
C ASN A 206 -1.56 -5.82 14.33
N ASN A 207 -2.54 -5.30 15.09
CA ASN A 207 -3.07 -3.95 14.89
C ASN A 207 -2.13 -2.81 15.31
N MET A 208 -0.99 -3.14 15.93
CA MET A 208 0.05 -2.17 16.30
C MET A 208 1.11 -1.97 15.20
N GLU A 209 1.04 -2.74 14.10
CA GLU A 209 1.98 -2.59 12.98
C GLU A 209 1.68 -1.33 12.16
N PHE A 210 2.68 -0.46 12.05
CA PHE A 210 2.79 0.59 11.04
C PHE A 210 3.60 0.06 9.87
N VAL A 211 2.98 -0.05 8.70
CA VAL A 211 3.61 -0.63 7.51
C VAL A 211 4.00 0.47 6.53
N GLU A 212 5.29 0.60 6.26
CA GLU A 212 5.83 1.51 5.26
C GLU A 212 6.38 0.73 4.07
N VAL A 213 6.06 1.19 2.87
CA VAL A 213 6.49 0.56 1.62
C VAL A 213 7.21 1.59 0.76
N PHE A 214 8.52 1.41 0.63
CA PHE A 214 9.39 2.19 -0.24
C PHE A 214 9.61 1.42 -1.55
N VAL A 215 9.36 2.07 -2.68
CA VAL A 215 9.59 1.51 -4.01
C VAL A 215 10.81 2.18 -4.63
N VAL A 216 11.82 1.38 -4.96
CA VAL A 216 13.10 1.83 -5.53
C VAL A 216 13.48 0.96 -6.74
N GLU A 217 14.47 1.40 -7.53
CA GLU A 217 14.84 0.70 -8.76
C GLU A 217 15.74 -0.51 -8.52
N SER A 218 16.53 -0.52 -7.43
CA SER A 218 17.49 -1.57 -7.15
C SER A 218 17.68 -1.82 -5.64
N LEU A 219 18.29 -2.94 -5.27
CA LEU A 219 18.61 -3.24 -3.88
C LEU A 219 19.57 -2.20 -3.26
N ALA A 220 20.57 -1.77 -4.02
CA ALA A 220 21.54 -0.76 -3.59
C ALA A 220 20.86 0.59 -3.32
N ASP A 221 19.76 0.89 -4.00
CA ASP A 221 19.01 2.12 -3.78
C ASP A 221 18.35 2.18 -2.40
N ILE A 222 18.12 1.05 -1.73
CA ILE A 222 17.62 1.07 -0.34
C ILE A 222 18.60 1.79 0.58
N GLU A 223 19.91 1.55 0.44
CA GLU A 223 20.93 2.29 1.21
C GLU A 223 20.96 3.77 0.80
N ASN A 224 20.78 4.06 -0.48
CA ASN A 224 20.77 5.42 -0.99
C ASN A 224 19.55 6.22 -0.50
N VAL A 225 18.40 5.56 -0.24
CA VAL A 225 17.25 6.18 0.42
C VAL A 225 17.68 6.74 1.77
N GLY A 226 18.32 5.91 2.62
CA GLY A 226 18.78 6.34 3.95
C GLY A 226 19.79 7.49 3.90
N LYS A 227 20.77 7.43 2.99
CA LYS A 227 21.74 8.52 2.78
C LYS A 227 21.06 9.83 2.37
N LYS A 228 20.10 9.75 1.45
CA LYS A 228 19.37 10.91 0.94
C LYS A 228 18.41 11.49 2.00
N ASP A 229 17.75 10.64 2.77
CA ASP A 229 16.91 11.06 3.89
C ASP A 229 17.75 11.77 4.96
N GLU A 230 18.95 11.28 5.28
CA GLU A 230 19.86 11.96 6.21
C GLU A 230 20.28 13.35 5.71
N GLU A 231 20.62 13.48 4.42
CA GLU A 231 20.92 14.77 3.78
C GLU A 231 19.74 15.74 3.90
N LEU A 232 18.54 15.30 3.52
CA LEU A 232 17.30 16.10 3.55
C LEU A 232 16.90 16.46 4.99
N PHE A 233 17.08 15.55 5.94
CA PHE A 233 16.81 15.77 7.35
C PHE A 233 17.73 16.86 7.92
N LYS A 234 19.04 16.79 7.67
CA LYS A 234 20.00 17.83 8.07
C LYS A 234 19.73 19.17 7.38
N ALA A 235 19.22 19.16 6.15
CA ALA A 235 18.85 20.39 5.44
C ALA A 235 17.61 21.06 6.06
N LYS A 236 16.64 20.28 6.54
CA LYS A 236 15.41 20.77 7.18
C LYS A 236 15.64 21.20 8.63
N TRP A 237 16.31 20.38 9.42
CA TRP A 237 16.66 20.64 10.82
C TRP A 237 18.17 20.88 10.92
N LYS A 238 18.56 22.15 10.70
CA LYS A 238 19.96 22.56 10.49
C LYS A 238 20.83 22.40 11.74
N ASP A 239 20.30 22.72 12.91
CA ASP A 239 21.01 22.59 14.18
C ASP A 239 20.77 21.21 14.81
N GLU A 240 21.75 20.77 15.62
CA GLU A 240 21.73 19.46 16.28
C GLU A 240 20.60 19.33 17.29
N LYS A 241 20.37 20.39 18.06
CA LYS A 241 19.31 20.41 19.07
C LYS A 241 17.92 20.21 18.45
N GLY A 242 17.62 20.88 17.35
CA GLY A 242 16.36 20.72 16.62
C GLY A 242 16.18 19.31 16.04
N ARG A 243 17.26 18.66 15.60
CA ARG A 243 17.24 17.26 15.16
C ARG A 243 16.93 16.31 16.33
N GLU A 244 17.61 16.48 17.45
CA GLU A 244 17.38 15.68 18.66
C GLU A 244 15.97 15.85 19.20
N GLU A 245 15.45 17.08 19.25
CA GLU A 245 14.09 17.38 19.68
C GLU A 245 13.06 16.73 18.76
N PHE A 246 13.24 16.78 17.44
CA PHE A 246 12.36 16.12 16.50
C PHE A 246 12.41 14.59 16.67
N ASN A 247 13.60 14.00 16.68
CA ASN A 247 13.77 12.55 16.83
C ASN A 247 13.19 12.06 18.15
N LYS A 248 13.39 12.79 19.25
CA LYS A 248 12.78 12.45 20.55
C LYS A 248 11.25 12.42 20.48
N LYS A 249 10.64 13.39 19.80
CA LYS A 249 9.17 13.43 19.63
C LYS A 249 8.66 12.33 18.73
N MET A 250 9.36 12.01 17.64
CA MET A 250 8.93 10.94 16.72
C MET A 250 9.13 9.55 17.34
N ASN A 251 10.29 9.30 17.94
CA ASN A 251 10.67 7.98 18.44
C ASN A 251 9.79 7.50 19.59
N LYS A 252 9.14 8.38 20.36
CA LYS A 252 8.22 7.96 21.44
C LYS A 252 6.99 7.19 20.94
N TYR A 253 6.69 7.28 19.65
CA TYR A 253 5.56 6.58 19.03
C TYR A 253 5.90 5.17 18.58
N PHE A 254 7.15 4.73 18.70
CA PHE A 254 7.56 3.39 18.28
C PHE A 254 8.36 2.70 19.38
N THR A 255 8.17 1.40 19.49
CA THR A 255 8.94 0.57 20.43
C THR A 255 10.42 0.41 20.04
N GLY A 256 10.78 0.85 18.83
CA GLY A 256 12.08 0.60 18.20
C GLY A 256 12.18 -0.79 17.53
N GLN A 257 11.18 -1.66 17.70
CA GLN A 257 11.13 -2.95 17.02
C GLN A 257 10.55 -2.78 15.61
N HIS A 258 11.21 -3.37 14.61
CA HIS A 258 10.70 -3.45 13.24
C HIS A 258 11.10 -4.76 12.55
N GLY A 259 10.33 -5.14 11.54
CA GLY A 259 10.68 -6.18 10.56
C GLY A 259 10.88 -5.58 9.18
N ASP A 260 11.84 -6.10 8.43
CA ASP A 260 12.22 -5.63 7.10
C ASP A 260 12.07 -6.75 6.07
N TYR A 261 11.35 -6.47 4.99
CA TYR A 261 11.06 -7.43 3.93
C TYR A 261 11.33 -6.78 2.58
N ILE A 262 12.06 -7.47 1.73
CA ILE A 262 12.39 -6.96 0.40
C ILE A 262 11.81 -7.90 -0.64
N TYR A 263 10.98 -7.33 -1.50
CA TYR A 263 10.36 -8.03 -2.61
C TYR A 263 10.75 -7.40 -3.94
N GLN A 264 10.54 -8.16 -5.02
CA GLN A 264 10.67 -7.67 -6.38
C GLN A 264 9.34 -7.85 -7.11
N SER A 265 8.85 -6.79 -7.78
CA SER A 265 7.59 -6.84 -8.52
C SER A 265 7.71 -7.60 -9.85
N VAL A 266 6.59 -8.09 -10.35
CA VAL A 266 6.45 -8.61 -11.72
C VAL A 266 5.73 -7.56 -12.57
N PRO A 267 6.43 -6.80 -13.44
CA PRO A 267 5.85 -5.67 -14.18
C PRO A 267 4.63 -6.03 -15.04
N GLU A 268 4.63 -7.23 -15.61
CA GLU A 268 3.54 -7.74 -16.43
C GLU A 268 2.28 -8.04 -15.62
N LEU A 269 2.42 -8.18 -14.29
CA LEU A 269 1.35 -8.47 -13.35
C LEU A 269 0.99 -7.23 -12.51
N TYR A 270 0.84 -6.09 -13.17
CA TYR A 270 0.57 -4.80 -12.55
C TYR A 270 -0.70 -4.11 -13.09
N LYS A 271 -1.44 -3.45 -12.20
CA LYS A 271 -2.52 -2.51 -12.52
C LYS A 271 -2.30 -1.25 -11.66
N GLN A 272 -2.03 -0.13 -12.33
CA GLN A 272 -1.84 1.16 -11.65
C GLN A 272 -3.16 1.68 -11.08
N VAL A 273 -3.12 2.23 -9.86
CA VAL A 273 -4.23 3.01 -9.32
C VAL A 273 -4.33 4.32 -10.09
N VAL A 274 -5.40 4.48 -10.87
CA VAL A 274 -5.72 5.72 -11.57
C VAL A 274 -6.70 6.52 -10.70
N PRO A 275 -6.32 7.71 -10.19
CA PRO A 275 -7.27 8.59 -9.51
C PRO A 275 -8.43 8.92 -10.45
N LYS A 276 -9.66 8.82 -9.96
CA LYS A 276 -10.84 9.34 -10.65
C LYS A 276 -11.07 10.80 -10.28
#